data_AF-A0A2G8HXZ0-F1
#
_entry.id   AF-A0A2G8HXZ0-F1
#
_cell.length_a   1.000
_cell.length_b   1.000
_cell.length_c   1.000
_cell.angle_alpha   90.00
_cell.angle_beta   90.00
_cell.angle_gamma   90.00
#
_symmetry.space_group_name_H-M   'P 1'
#
loop_
_entity.id
_entity.type
_entity.pdbx_description
1 polymer ?
#
loop_
_entity_poly.entity_id
_entity_poly.type
_entity_poly.pdbx_seq_one_letter_code
_entity_poly.pdbx_strand_id
1 'polypeptide(L)'
;MAKIISILSLFILISCSKEERYSASQMWKMAQTKDPNIELVIITDPAKRILCENYHVKGCIRGSGKRIKLRLVDLIAIEFDTEENARAAALTYNQYYARNWFFDDVKGEPVLENFVKEVFDAKNPKSSK
;
A
#
# COMPACT_ATOMS: atom_id res chain seq x y z
N MET A 1 53.36 -35.74 2.20
CA MET A 1 52.32 -35.21 1.29
C MET A 1 50.98 -35.77 1.72
N ALA A 2 50.14 -34.99 2.40
CA ALA A 2 48.74 -35.34 2.63
C ALA A 2 47.93 -34.04 2.53
N LYS A 3 46.99 -34.05 1.59
CA LYS A 3 46.22 -32.89 1.12
C LYS A 3 45.29 -32.38 2.22
N ILE A 4 45.42 -31.10 2.56
CA ILE A 4 44.42 -30.36 3.33
C ILE A 4 43.22 -30.16 2.40
N ILE A 5 42.14 -30.92 2.63
CA ILE A 5 40.86 -30.69 1.98
C ILE A 5 40.14 -29.61 2.78
N SER A 6 40.29 -28.36 2.36
CA SER A 6 39.57 -27.23 2.91
C SER A 6 38.15 -27.24 2.34
N ILE A 7 37.18 -27.71 3.13
CA ILE A 7 35.76 -27.64 2.79
C ILE A 7 35.31 -26.20 3.06
N LEU A 8 35.31 -25.39 2.00
CA LEU A 8 34.77 -24.04 2.02
C LEU A 8 33.24 -24.14 2.03
N SER A 9 32.66 -24.19 3.24
CA SER A 9 31.21 -24.14 3.43
C SER A 9 30.68 -22.78 2.99
N LEU A 10 30.09 -22.76 1.79
CA LEU A 10 29.40 -21.61 1.22
C LEU A 10 28.10 -21.38 2.00
N PHE A 11 28.15 -20.53 3.02
CA PHE A 11 26.95 -19.99 3.67
C PHE A 11 26.21 -19.09 2.69
N ILE A 12 25.27 -19.66 1.94
CA ILE A 12 24.28 -18.89 1.19
C ILE A 12 23.35 -18.26 2.22
N LEU A 13 23.65 -17.02 2.60
CA LEU A 13 22.73 -16.17 3.34
C LEU A 13 21.54 -15.86 2.43
N ILE A 14 20.54 -16.73 2.43
CA ILE A 14 19.20 -16.41 1.93
C ILE A 14 18.66 -15.37 2.92
N SER A 15 18.98 -14.10 2.67
CA SER A 15 18.30 -12.99 3.32
C SER A 15 16.90 -12.95 2.73
N CYS A 16 16.02 -13.78 3.28
CA CYS A 16 14.59 -13.69 3.08
C CYS A 16 14.16 -12.43 3.85
N SER A 17 14.39 -11.26 3.24
CA SER A 17 13.85 -10.01 3.72
C SER A 17 12.33 -10.15 3.62
N LYS A 18 11.68 -10.40 4.76
CA LYS A 18 10.22 -10.39 4.82
C LYS A 18 9.80 -8.99 4.39
N GLU A 19 9.06 -8.93 3.29
CA GLU A 19 8.48 -7.68 2.82
C GLU A 19 7.59 -7.12 3.94
N GLU A 20 7.94 -5.94 4.42
CA GLU A 20 7.31 -5.34 5.60
C GLU A 20 5.97 -4.75 5.20
N ARG A 21 4.90 -5.49 5.51
CA ARG A 21 3.51 -5.09 5.25
C ARG A 21 2.97 -4.21 6.38
N TYR A 22 2.05 -3.30 6.04
CA TYR A 22 1.18 -2.66 7.01
C TYR A 22 -0.16 -3.40 7.10
N SER A 23 -0.55 -3.76 8.32
CA SER A 23 -1.91 -4.20 8.59
C SER A 23 -2.88 -3.02 8.52
N ALA A 24 -4.17 -3.31 8.33
CA ALA A 24 -5.22 -2.29 8.37
C ALA A 24 -5.24 -1.51 9.70
N SER A 25 -4.95 -2.16 10.82
CA SER A 25 -4.89 -1.48 12.13
C SER A 25 -3.68 -0.56 12.27
N GLN A 26 -2.53 -0.92 11.68
CA GLN A 26 -1.35 -0.05 11.62
C GLN A 26 -1.65 1.19 10.77
N MET A 27 -2.19 0.99 9.56
CA MET A 27 -2.60 2.09 8.68
C MET A 27 -3.58 3.05 9.37
N TRP A 28 -4.61 2.49 10.01
CA TRP A 28 -5.60 3.28 10.73
C TRP A 28 -5.00 4.07 11.89
N LYS A 29 -4.11 3.44 12.68
CA LYS A 29 -3.42 4.10 13.79
C LYS A 29 -2.55 5.26 13.30
N MET A 30 -1.79 5.04 12.22
CA MET A 30 -0.94 6.09 11.62
C MET A 30 -1.80 7.27 11.13
N ALA A 31 -2.91 6.99 10.45
CA ALA A 31 -3.85 7.99 9.97
C ALA A 31 -4.48 8.81 11.10
N GLN A 32 -5.05 8.15 12.12
CA GLN A 32 -5.65 8.82 13.28
C GLN A 32 -4.65 9.62 14.10
N THR A 33 -3.39 9.17 14.18
CA THR A 33 -2.32 9.92 14.87
C THR A 33 -2.07 11.26 14.19
N LYS A 34 -2.15 11.32 12.86
CA LYS A 34 -1.98 12.57 12.10
C LYS A 34 -3.23 13.43 12.11
N ASP A 35 -4.40 12.84 11.91
CA ASP A 35 -5.69 13.53 11.90
C ASP A 35 -6.72 12.76 12.75
N PRO A 36 -6.95 13.19 14.01
CA PRO A 36 -7.92 12.53 14.90
C PRO A 36 -9.37 12.60 14.41
N ASN A 37 -9.69 13.48 13.46
CA ASN A 37 -11.03 13.63 12.89
C ASN A 37 -11.22 12.82 11.60
N ILE A 38 -10.26 11.96 11.23
CA ILE A 38 -10.41 11.07 10.08
C ILE A 38 -11.50 10.03 10.36
N GLU A 39 -12.38 9.81 9.38
CA GLU A 39 -13.55 8.94 9.53
C GLU A 39 -13.52 7.79 8.52
N LEU A 40 -13.80 6.58 8.99
CA LEU A 40 -14.08 5.48 8.07
C LEU A 40 -15.52 5.61 7.57
N VAL A 41 -15.71 5.75 6.27
CA VAL A 41 -17.04 5.87 5.67
C VAL A 41 -17.68 4.49 5.60
N ILE A 42 -18.75 4.29 6.36
CA ILE A 42 -19.56 3.06 6.30
C ILE A 42 -20.43 3.11 5.04
N ILE A 43 -20.13 2.24 4.08
CA ILE A 43 -20.86 2.16 2.81
C ILE A 43 -22.09 1.28 2.97
N THR A 44 -23.27 1.90 2.99
CA THR A 44 -24.57 1.21 3.02
C THR A 44 -25.07 0.82 1.63
N ASP A 45 -24.77 1.65 0.62
CA ASP A 45 -25.11 1.42 -0.78
C ASP A 45 -24.09 0.48 -1.47
N PRO A 46 -24.50 -0.73 -1.91
CA PRO A 46 -23.60 -1.66 -2.57
C PRO A 46 -22.90 -1.09 -3.80
N ALA A 47 -23.53 -0.18 -4.54
CA ALA A 47 -22.96 0.42 -5.74
C ALA A 47 -21.75 1.33 -5.45
N LYS A 48 -21.62 1.80 -4.20
CA LYS A 48 -20.52 2.67 -3.77
C LYS A 48 -19.34 1.92 -3.16
N ARG A 49 -19.39 0.57 -3.14
CA ARG A 49 -18.31 -0.25 -2.58
C ARG A 49 -17.07 -0.17 -3.47
N ILE A 50 -15.91 -0.13 -2.81
CA ILE A 50 -14.62 -0.26 -3.49
C ILE A 50 -14.33 -1.75 -3.64
N LEU A 51 -14.50 -2.27 -4.85
CA LEU A 51 -14.39 -3.68 -5.18
C LEU A 51 -13.11 -3.94 -5.98
N CYS A 52 -12.38 -5.00 -5.62
CA CYS A 52 -11.16 -5.41 -6.33
C CYS A 52 -11.43 -5.67 -7.81
N GLU A 53 -12.63 -6.13 -8.14
CA GLU A 53 -13.07 -6.42 -9.51
C GLU A 53 -13.05 -5.19 -10.42
N ASN A 54 -13.12 -3.98 -9.85
CA ASN A 54 -13.00 -2.72 -10.59
C ASN A 54 -11.53 -2.36 -10.89
N TYR A 55 -10.58 -3.08 -10.29
CA TYR A 55 -9.15 -2.87 -10.44
C TYR A 55 -8.52 -4.03 -11.20
N HIS A 56 -8.10 -3.79 -12.43
CA HIS A 56 -7.56 -4.79 -13.37
C HIS A 56 -6.10 -5.15 -13.06
N VAL A 57 -5.82 -5.50 -11.81
CA VAL A 57 -4.49 -5.82 -11.28
C VAL A 57 -4.54 -7.04 -10.36
N LYS A 58 -3.41 -7.72 -10.20
CA LYS A 58 -3.29 -8.92 -9.37
C LYS A 58 -3.09 -8.55 -7.90
N GLY A 59 -3.40 -9.49 -7.02
CA GLY A 59 -3.05 -9.39 -5.60
C GLY A 59 -3.97 -8.54 -4.74
N CYS A 60 -5.04 -7.95 -5.28
CA CYS A 60 -6.01 -7.20 -4.50
C CYS A 60 -6.74 -8.11 -3.49
N ILE A 61 -6.73 -7.74 -2.20
CA ILE A 61 -7.40 -8.49 -1.14
C ILE A 61 -8.90 -8.17 -1.16
N ARG A 62 -9.75 -9.15 -1.48
CA ARG A 62 -11.21 -8.95 -1.53
C ARG A 62 -11.76 -8.39 -0.22
N GLY A 63 -12.58 -7.34 -0.32
CA GLY A 63 -13.19 -6.66 0.83
C GLY A 63 -12.25 -5.70 1.58
N SER A 64 -11.00 -5.54 1.13
CA SER A 64 -10.04 -4.61 1.75
C SER A 64 -10.34 -3.15 1.44
N GLY A 65 -10.96 -2.85 0.29
CA GLY A 65 -11.27 -1.50 -0.15
C GLY A 65 -12.01 -0.69 0.92
N LYS A 66 -11.44 0.45 1.30
CA LYS A 66 -12.02 1.41 2.25
C LYS A 66 -12.18 2.77 1.59
N ARG A 67 -13.25 3.46 1.97
CA ARG A 67 -13.41 4.89 1.77
C ARG A 67 -13.22 5.58 3.12
N ILE A 68 -12.30 6.53 3.16
CA ILE A 68 -11.88 7.21 4.37
C ILE A 68 -12.07 8.70 4.13
N LYS A 69 -12.88 9.35 4.94
CA LYS A 69 -13.11 10.78 4.83
C LYS A 69 -12.00 11.51 5.57
N LEU A 70 -11.24 12.31 4.82
CA LEU A 70 -10.22 13.21 5.33
C LEU A 70 -10.69 14.64 5.08
N ARG A 71 -11.14 15.31 6.15
CA ARG A 71 -11.75 16.65 6.07
C ARG A 71 -12.98 16.65 5.12
N LEU A 72 -12.83 17.19 3.92
CA LEU A 72 -13.89 17.32 2.91
C LEU A 72 -13.68 16.43 1.68
N VAL A 73 -12.62 15.61 1.67
CA VAL A 73 -12.26 14.74 0.54
C VAL A 73 -12.22 13.29 0.97
N ASP A 74 -12.56 12.39 0.06
CA ASP A 74 -12.60 10.95 0.30
C ASP A 74 -11.33 10.29 -0.25
N LEU A 75 -10.56 9.66 0.64
CA LEU A 75 -9.44 8.79 0.29
C LEU A 75 -9.95 7.38 0.04
N ILE A 76 -9.52 6.77 -1.06
CA ILE A 76 -9.73 5.34 -1.33
C ILE A 76 -8.43 4.60 -1.01
N ALA A 77 -8.50 3.57 -0.16
CA ALA A 77 -7.37 2.73 0.20
C ALA A 77 -7.70 1.25 0.00
N ILE A 78 -6.81 0.51 -0.66
CA ILE A 78 -7.01 -0.90 -1.01
C ILE A 78 -5.76 -1.69 -0.63
N GLU A 79 -5.96 -2.79 0.09
CA GLU A 79 -4.88 -3.69 0.49
C GLU A 79 -4.60 -4.72 -0.61
N PHE A 80 -3.32 -4.93 -0.88
CA PHE A 80 -2.79 -5.97 -1.76
C PHE A 80 -1.99 -7.01 -0.96
N ASP A 81 -1.75 -8.18 -1.54
CA ASP A 81 -1.00 -9.31 -0.96
C ASP A 81 0.53 -9.11 -0.95
N THR A 82 1.07 -8.18 -1.73
CA THR A 82 2.49 -7.75 -1.71
C THR A 82 2.63 -6.25 -1.99
N GLU A 83 3.80 -5.67 -1.68
CA GLU A 83 4.11 -4.29 -2.06
C GLU A 83 4.28 -4.15 -3.58
N GLU A 84 4.82 -5.15 -4.27
CA GLU A 84 4.94 -5.08 -5.74
C GLU A 84 3.59 -5.00 -6.44
N ASN A 85 2.58 -5.70 -5.93
CA ASN A 85 1.24 -5.65 -6.50
C ASN A 85 0.55 -4.29 -6.22
N ALA A 86 0.71 -3.73 -5.03
CA ALA A 86 0.24 -2.36 -4.73
C ALA A 86 0.94 -1.32 -5.62
N ARG A 87 2.26 -1.46 -5.80
CA ARG A 87 3.04 -0.61 -6.71
C ARG A 87 2.59 -0.76 -8.16
N ALA A 88 2.29 -1.98 -8.62
CA ALA A 88 1.78 -2.24 -9.96
C ALA A 88 0.41 -1.57 -10.17
N ALA A 89 -0.47 -1.59 -9.16
CA ALA A 89 -1.72 -0.85 -9.16
C ALA A 89 -1.50 0.66 -9.27
N ALA A 90 -0.65 1.23 -8.41
CA ALA A 90 -0.29 2.65 -8.45
C ALA A 90 0.31 3.07 -9.80
N LEU A 91 1.15 2.24 -10.40
CA LEU A 91 1.70 2.47 -11.73
C LEU A 91 0.60 2.46 -12.81
N THR A 92 -0.26 1.44 -12.80
CA THR A 92 -1.35 1.25 -13.76
C THR A 92 -2.29 2.46 -13.75
N TYR A 93 -2.75 2.85 -12.56
CA TYR A 93 -3.73 3.90 -12.36
C TYR A 93 -3.13 5.30 -12.21
N ASN A 94 -1.80 5.44 -12.23
CA ASN A 94 -1.10 6.73 -12.04
C ASN A 94 -1.36 7.35 -10.66
N GLN A 95 -1.42 6.51 -9.64
CA GLN A 95 -1.75 6.87 -8.27
C GLN A 95 -0.60 6.52 -7.31
N TYR A 96 -0.88 6.45 -6.01
CA TYR A 96 0.11 6.29 -4.96
C TYR A 96 0.05 4.90 -4.33
N TYR A 97 1.17 4.42 -3.80
CA TYR A 97 1.24 3.23 -2.96
C TYR A 97 2.14 3.46 -1.75
N ALA A 98 1.90 2.73 -0.67
CA ALA A 98 2.81 2.60 0.47
C ALA A 98 2.77 1.15 0.96
N ARG A 99 3.92 0.45 0.95
CA ARG A 99 3.96 -0.99 1.21
C ARG A 99 2.91 -1.71 0.36
N ASN A 100 2.15 -2.61 0.97
CA ASN A 100 1.06 -3.36 0.35
C ASN A 100 -0.25 -2.57 0.19
N TRP A 101 -0.25 -1.24 0.30
CA TRP A 101 -1.45 -0.41 0.15
C TRP A 101 -1.38 0.43 -1.11
N PHE A 102 -2.46 0.41 -1.86
CA PHE A 102 -2.72 1.29 -3.00
C PHE A 102 -3.72 2.36 -2.58
N PHE A 103 -3.47 3.60 -2.99
CA PHE A 103 -4.35 4.74 -2.74
C PHE A 103 -4.88 5.29 -4.05
N ASP A 104 -6.19 5.20 -4.28
CA ASP A 104 -6.84 5.70 -5.49
C ASP A 104 -7.40 7.11 -5.30
N ASP A 105 -7.67 7.80 -6.41
CA ASP A 105 -8.18 9.19 -6.44
C ASP A 105 -7.30 10.20 -5.69
N VAL A 106 -6.01 9.89 -5.47
CA VAL A 106 -5.09 10.77 -4.75
C VAL A 106 -4.41 11.78 -5.67
N LYS A 107 -3.97 11.34 -6.86
CA LYS A 107 -3.21 12.19 -7.77
C LYS A 107 -4.02 13.42 -8.19
N GLY A 108 -3.40 14.59 -8.05
CA GLY A 108 -4.03 15.85 -8.41
C GLY A 108 -4.96 16.42 -7.34
N GLU A 109 -5.16 15.72 -6.21
CA GLU A 109 -5.84 16.24 -5.03
C GLU A 109 -4.80 16.61 -3.95
N PRO A 110 -4.45 17.91 -3.78
CA PRO A 110 -3.35 18.33 -2.92
C PRO A 110 -3.50 17.89 -1.45
N VAL A 111 -4.73 17.82 -0.93
CA VAL A 111 -4.97 17.40 0.45
C VAL A 111 -4.61 15.93 0.62
N LEU A 112 -5.04 15.09 -0.32
CA LEU A 112 -4.76 13.65 -0.29
C LEU A 112 -3.29 13.36 -0.58
N GLU A 113 -2.68 14.02 -1.58
CA GLU A 113 -1.27 13.83 -1.92
C GLU A 113 -0.36 14.12 -0.72
N ASN A 114 -0.55 15.26 -0.06
CA ASN A 114 0.23 15.63 1.11
C ASN A 114 0.01 14.63 2.24
N PHE A 115 -1.24 14.22 2.48
CA PHE A 115 -1.56 13.28 3.54
C PHE A 115 -0.88 11.93 3.34
N VAL A 116 -1.02 11.30 2.17
CA VAL A 116 -0.46 9.95 1.97
C VAL A 116 1.07 9.95 1.96
N LYS A 117 1.70 11.03 1.47
CA LYS A 117 3.15 11.21 1.49
C LYS A 117 3.66 11.38 2.93
N GLU A 118 3.05 12.27 3.70
CA GLU A 118 3.50 12.55 5.07
C GLU A 118 3.22 11.41 6.06
N VAL A 119 2.07 10.74 5.93
CA VAL A 119 1.63 9.73 6.91
C VAL A 119 2.22 8.36 6.58
N PHE A 120 2.24 7.98 5.30
CA PHE A 120 2.58 6.61 4.89
C PHE A 120 3.87 6.51 4.07
N ASP A 121 4.58 7.62 3.83
CA ASP A 121 5.69 7.68 2.86
C ASP A 121 5.28 7.19 1.46
N ALA A 122 4.05 7.51 1.05
CA ALA A 122 3.49 6.98 -0.19
C ALA A 122 4.17 7.56 -1.43
N LYS A 123 4.36 6.70 -2.45
CA LYS A 123 5.09 7.02 -3.69
C LYS A 123 4.17 6.86 -4.89
N ASN A 124 4.32 7.73 -5.89
CA ASN A 124 3.71 7.55 -7.20
C ASN A 124 4.78 7.02 -8.17
N PRO A 125 4.64 5.79 -8.71
CA PRO A 125 5.65 5.21 -9.59
C PRO A 125 5.86 5.98 -10.91
N LYS A 126 4.94 6.88 -11.29
CA LYS A 126 5.04 7.71 -12.51
C LYS A 126 5.61 9.10 -12.24
N SER A 127 5.70 9.56 -10.98
CA SER A 127 6.21 10.91 -10.64
C SER A 127 7.73 10.99 -10.56
N SER A 128 8.45 9.92 -10.91
CA SER A 128 9.92 9.84 -10.92
C SER A 128 10.49 10.01 -12.34
N LYS A 129 10.08 11.08 -13.03
CA LYS A 129 10.75 11.61 -14.22
C LYS A 129 11.13 13.06 -14.00
#